data_AF-A0A7W2B766-F1
#
_entry.id   AF-A0A7W2B766-F1
#
_cell.length_a   1.000
_cell.length_b   1.000
_cell.length_c   1.000
_cell.angle_alpha   90.00
_cell.angle_beta   90.00
_cell.angle_gamma   90.00
#
_symmetry.space_group_name_H-M   'P 1'
#
loop_
_entity.id
_entity.type
_entity.pdbx_description
1 polymer ?
#
loop_
_entity_poly.entity_id
_entity_poly.type
_entity_poly.pdbx_seq_one_letter_code
_entity_poly.pdbx_strand_id
1 'polypeptide(L)'
;MMMKILLKRTITGLIGSFIAFSLVLTLDITTDVTKTAQAERPKIKKRGPGGRQLFDRYCITCHKYMGQGGHSEGGWGKNLRKTPLPREMLMATIKYGRTALGMPAFEGDFSDENLYVMTDFILNELRCKEPLEDSIEWKIGCQEHQ
;
A
#
# COMPACT_ATOMS: atom_id res chain seq x y z
N MET A 1 11.64 -91.59 11.35
CA MET A 1 12.14 -90.83 12.52
C MET A 1 13.50 -90.23 12.14
N MET A 2 13.73 -88.98 12.53
CA MET A 2 14.95 -88.17 12.40
C MET A 2 15.33 -87.57 11.03
N MET A 3 15.08 -86.25 10.99
CA MET A 3 15.71 -85.20 10.20
C MET A 3 17.24 -85.21 10.32
N LYS A 4 17.92 -84.81 9.24
CA LYS A 4 18.91 -83.71 9.16
C LYS A 4 19.78 -83.89 7.91
N ILE A 5 19.53 -83.07 6.88
CA ILE A 5 20.52 -82.83 5.82
C ILE A 5 20.76 -81.32 5.77
N LEU A 6 22.04 -81.00 5.89
CA LEU A 6 22.65 -79.69 6.10
C LEU A 6 22.49 -78.80 4.87
N LEU A 7 21.89 -77.62 5.03
CA LEU A 7 21.96 -76.54 4.05
C LEU A 7 22.94 -75.47 4.53
N LYS A 8 24.24 -75.70 4.28
CA LYS A 8 25.24 -74.63 4.25
C LYS A 8 25.08 -73.91 2.91
N ARG A 9 24.66 -72.64 2.91
CA ARG A 9 24.87 -71.70 1.78
C ARG A 9 24.64 -70.23 2.20
N THR A 10 25.77 -69.61 2.53
CA THR A 10 26.16 -68.23 2.14
C THR A 10 25.18 -67.07 2.43
N ILE A 11 25.21 -66.58 3.67
CA ILE A 11 24.65 -65.28 4.11
C ILE A 11 25.68 -64.15 3.85
N THR A 12 26.20 -64.01 2.63
CA THR A 12 27.27 -63.02 2.35
C THR A 12 26.97 -62.09 1.17
N GLY A 13 25.80 -62.23 0.53
CA GLY A 13 25.44 -61.45 -0.66
C GLY A 13 24.50 -60.25 -0.42
N LEU A 14 23.84 -60.14 0.73
CA LEU A 14 22.79 -59.13 0.94
C LEU A 14 23.24 -57.86 1.66
N ILE A 15 24.42 -57.86 2.29
CA ILE A 15 24.88 -56.72 3.12
C ILE A 15 25.61 -55.66 2.26
N GLY A 16 26.24 -56.06 1.15
CA GLY A 16 26.99 -55.14 0.28
C GLY A 16 26.12 -54.17 -0.53
N SER A 17 24.85 -54.51 -0.77
CA SER A 17 23.94 -53.69 -1.61
C SER A 17 23.30 -52.52 -0.82
N PHE A 18 23.05 -52.70 0.48
CA PHE A 18 22.44 -51.65 1.32
C PHE A 18 23.40 -50.51 1.70
N ILE A 19 24.71 -50.78 1.74
CA ILE A 19 25.71 -49.76 2.12
C ILE A 19 25.93 -48.76 0.96
N ALA A 20 25.92 -49.23 -0.29
CA ALA A 20 26.10 -48.36 -1.46
C ALA A 20 24.90 -47.42 -1.69
N PHE A 21 23.67 -47.86 -1.41
CA PHE A 21 22.47 -47.03 -1.54
C PHE A 21 22.36 -45.97 -0.44
N SER A 22 22.91 -46.26 0.75
CA SER A 22 22.90 -45.33 1.89
C SER A 22 23.85 -44.14 1.70
N LEU A 23 24.92 -44.30 0.90
CA LEU A 23 25.88 -43.21 0.65
C LEU A 23 25.34 -42.17 -0.35
N VAL A 24 24.60 -42.61 -1.37
CA VAL A 24 24.05 -41.71 -2.41
C VAL A 24 22.96 -40.80 -1.86
N LEU A 25 22.13 -41.28 -0.92
CA LEU A 25 21.01 -40.53 -0.36
C LEU A 25 21.41 -39.29 0.47
N THR A 26 22.67 -39.21 0.92
CA THR A 26 23.14 -38.10 1.77
C THR A 26 23.61 -36.87 0.98
N LEU A 27 23.89 -37.02 -0.33
CA LEU A 27 24.38 -35.93 -1.17
C LEU A 27 23.25 -35.03 -1.69
N ASP A 28 22.07 -35.60 -1.97
CA ASP A 28 20.94 -34.84 -2.55
C ASP A 28 20.38 -33.77 -1.60
N ILE A 29 20.48 -33.98 -0.28
CA ILE A 29 19.96 -33.06 0.75
C ILE A 29 20.72 -31.72 0.76
N THR A 30 21.98 -31.69 0.33
CA THR A 30 22.81 -30.47 0.41
C THR A 30 22.47 -29.42 -0.65
N THR A 31 21.91 -29.82 -1.80
CA THR A 31 21.65 -28.90 -2.91
C THR A 31 20.39 -28.05 -2.71
N ASP A 32 19.37 -28.59 -2.04
CA ASP A 32 18.08 -27.90 -1.81
C ASP A 32 18.20 -26.71 -0.84
N VAL A 33 19.10 -26.83 0.15
CA VAL A 33 19.38 -25.78 1.16
C VAL A 33 19.98 -24.52 0.52
N THR A 34 20.78 -24.67 -0.53
CA THR A 34 21.40 -23.50 -1.21
C THR A 34 20.41 -22.76 -2.11
N LYS A 35 19.40 -23.46 -2.66
CA LYS A 35 18.42 -22.88 -3.58
C LYS A 35 17.41 -21.97 -2.88
N THR A 36 17.06 -22.27 -1.63
CA THR A 36 16.15 -21.45 -0.81
C THR A 36 16.82 -20.19 -0.27
N ALA A 37 18.13 -20.20 -0.03
CA ALA A 37 18.87 -19.05 0.46
C ALA A 37 19.01 -17.90 -0.56
N GLN A 38 18.86 -18.19 -1.86
CA GLN A 38 19.03 -17.23 -2.95
C GLN A 38 17.72 -16.63 -3.48
N ALA A 39 16.56 -16.92 -2.86
CA ALA A 39 15.30 -16.31 -3.27
C ALA A 39 15.35 -14.79 -3.01
N GLU A 40 15.48 -13.99 -4.06
CA GLU A 40 15.58 -12.55 -3.97
C GLU A 40 14.33 -11.98 -3.29
N ARG A 41 14.53 -11.25 -2.18
CA ARG A 41 13.44 -10.64 -1.41
C ARG A 41 12.64 -9.72 -2.34
N PRO A 42 11.30 -9.87 -2.43
CA PRO A 42 10.51 -9.05 -3.33
C PRO A 42 10.69 -7.57 -2.99
N LYS A 43 11.09 -6.77 -3.99
CA LYS A 43 11.21 -5.32 -3.84
C LYS A 43 9.81 -4.74 -3.67
N ILE A 44 9.43 -4.44 -2.43
CA ILE A 44 8.18 -3.74 -2.14
C ILE A 44 8.32 -2.30 -2.64
N LYS A 45 7.57 -1.92 -3.67
CA LYS A 45 7.45 -0.52 -4.08
C LYS A 45 6.82 0.26 -2.93
N LYS A 46 7.59 1.14 -2.26
CA LYS A 46 7.02 2.03 -1.24
C LYS A 46 5.92 2.86 -1.90
N ARG A 47 4.68 2.70 -1.42
CA ARG A 47 3.58 3.59 -1.80
C ARG A 47 3.93 4.99 -1.28
N GLY A 48 3.73 6.01 -2.11
CA GLY A 48 3.87 7.41 -1.69
C GLY A 48 2.90 7.76 -0.55
N PRO A 49 2.98 8.98 -0.01
CA PRO A 49 2.06 9.44 1.03
C PRO A 49 0.61 9.34 0.53
N GLY A 50 -0.31 8.99 1.44
CA GLY A 50 -1.74 8.98 1.13
C GLY A 50 -2.31 10.40 1.04
N GLY A 51 -3.46 10.56 0.37
CA GLY A 51 -4.07 11.88 0.17
C GLY A 51 -4.41 12.59 1.48
N ARG A 52 -4.89 11.84 2.49
CA ARG A 52 -5.11 12.40 3.83
C ARG A 52 -3.83 12.96 4.47
N GLN A 53 -2.71 12.24 4.35
CA GLN A 53 -1.43 12.66 4.91
C GLN A 53 -0.91 13.93 4.22
N LEU A 54 -1.06 14.01 2.89
CA LEU A 54 -0.70 15.22 2.15
C LEU A 54 -1.61 16.39 2.57
N PHE A 55 -2.92 16.16 2.67
CA PHE A 55 -3.89 17.20 3.02
C PHE A 55 -3.62 17.80 4.41
N ASP A 56 -3.39 16.94 5.40
CA ASP A 56 -3.05 17.33 6.77
C ASP A 56 -1.77 18.15 6.85
N ARG A 57 -0.80 17.87 5.98
CA ARG A 57 0.48 18.60 5.99
C ARG A 57 0.38 19.97 5.33
N TYR A 58 -0.37 20.08 4.23
CA TYR A 58 -0.26 21.24 3.33
C TYR A 58 -1.51 22.09 3.23
N CYS A 59 -2.69 21.56 3.59
CA CYS A 59 -3.97 22.19 3.22
C CYS A 59 -4.79 22.64 4.43
N ILE A 60 -4.70 21.94 5.57
CA ILE A 60 -5.61 22.15 6.71
C ILE A 60 -5.49 23.54 7.35
N THR A 61 -4.33 24.18 7.24
CA THR A 61 -4.10 25.52 7.80
C THR A 61 -5.07 26.55 7.23
N CYS A 62 -5.45 26.40 5.95
CA CYS A 62 -6.40 27.29 5.27
C CYS A 62 -7.78 26.63 5.09
N HIS A 63 -7.80 25.34 4.73
CA HIS A 63 -9.03 24.63 4.35
C HIS A 63 -9.71 23.89 5.51
N LYS A 64 -9.11 23.90 6.71
CA LYS A 64 -9.53 23.14 7.88
C LYS A 64 -9.49 21.63 7.66
N TYR A 65 -9.60 20.88 8.75
CA TYR A 65 -9.39 19.44 8.79
C TYR A 65 -10.33 18.64 7.85
N MET A 66 -11.61 19.03 7.73
CA MET A 66 -12.54 18.33 6.82
C MET A 66 -12.78 19.09 5.51
N GLY A 67 -11.94 20.08 5.19
CA GLY A 67 -12.10 20.89 3.97
C GLY A 67 -13.24 21.90 4.03
N GLN A 68 -13.78 22.25 5.22
CA GLN A 68 -14.90 23.19 5.34
C GLN A 68 -14.54 24.62 4.91
N GLY A 69 -13.26 24.99 4.95
CA GLY A 69 -12.79 26.34 4.67
C GLY A 69 -13.33 27.41 5.63
N GLY A 70 -13.31 28.66 5.19
CA GLY A 70 -13.60 29.85 5.98
C GLY A 70 -12.35 30.48 6.60
N HIS A 71 -12.55 31.38 7.57
CA HIS A 71 -11.46 32.04 8.28
C HIS A 71 -10.59 31.04 9.06
N SER A 72 -9.28 31.20 8.99
CA SER A 72 -8.26 30.39 9.65
C SER A 72 -6.93 31.16 9.75
N GLU A 73 -5.95 30.60 10.48
CA GLU A 73 -4.58 31.13 10.57
C GLU A 73 -3.91 31.27 9.20
N GLY A 74 -4.26 30.40 8.24
CA GLY A 74 -3.76 30.43 6.87
C GLY A 74 -4.54 31.33 5.91
N GLY A 75 -5.47 32.15 6.42
CA GLY A 75 -6.33 33.01 5.62
C GLY A 75 -7.73 32.42 5.37
N TRP A 76 -8.31 32.73 4.21
CA TRP A 76 -9.70 32.35 3.89
C TRP A 76 -9.76 31.21 2.86
N GLY A 77 -9.79 29.97 3.33
CA GLY A 77 -9.93 28.80 2.46
C GLY A 77 -11.34 28.66 1.88
N LYS A 78 -11.47 28.23 0.62
CA LYS A 78 -12.76 27.81 0.07
C LYS A 78 -13.21 26.48 0.68
N ASN A 79 -14.53 26.28 0.78
CA ASN A 79 -15.11 25.02 1.19
C ASN A 79 -14.92 23.98 0.07
N LEU A 80 -13.98 23.06 0.27
CA LEU A 80 -13.67 21.99 -0.67
C LEU A 80 -14.78 20.95 -0.73
N ARG A 81 -15.59 20.83 0.33
CA ARG A 81 -16.70 19.87 0.38
C ARG A 81 -17.80 20.19 -0.64
N LYS A 82 -17.88 21.46 -1.06
CA LYS A 82 -18.81 21.97 -2.08
C LYS A 82 -18.09 22.40 -3.37
N THR A 83 -16.87 21.91 -3.64
CA THR A 83 -16.14 22.32 -4.84
C THR A 83 -16.87 21.88 -6.12
N PRO A 84 -17.16 22.81 -7.06
CA PRO A 84 -17.76 22.47 -8.34
C PRO A 84 -16.70 22.01 -9.37
N LEU A 85 -15.41 22.12 -9.03
CA LEU A 85 -14.34 21.88 -9.98
C LEU A 85 -14.26 20.38 -10.33
N PRO A 86 -14.14 20.04 -11.64
CA PRO A 86 -13.77 18.70 -12.06
C PRO A 86 -12.31 18.42 -11.72
N ARG A 87 -11.92 17.14 -11.81
CA ARG A 87 -10.62 16.62 -11.32
C ARG A 87 -9.42 17.36 -11.92
N GLU A 88 -9.41 17.55 -13.23
CA GLU A 88 -8.34 18.22 -13.95
C GLU A 88 -8.20 19.70 -13.55
N MET A 89 -9.32 20.39 -13.36
CA MET A 89 -9.31 21.80 -12.93
C MET A 89 -8.88 21.93 -11.48
N LEU A 90 -9.28 20.99 -10.62
CA LEU A 90 -8.85 20.96 -9.22
C LEU A 90 -7.35 20.65 -9.12
N MET A 91 -6.85 19.69 -9.90
CA MET A 91 -5.42 19.37 -9.98
C MET A 91 -4.61 20.57 -10.48
N ALA A 92 -5.05 21.24 -11.55
CA ALA A 92 -4.40 22.44 -12.07
C ALA A 92 -4.40 23.59 -11.03
N THR A 93 -5.50 23.75 -10.29
CA THR A 93 -5.60 24.73 -9.20
C THR A 93 -4.60 24.45 -8.09
N ILE A 94 -4.36 23.19 -7.74
CA ILE A 94 -3.35 22.81 -6.73
C ILE A 94 -1.94 22.98 -7.30
N LYS A 95 -1.70 22.53 -8.54
CA LYS A 95 -0.37 22.61 -9.18
C LYS A 95 0.11 24.05 -9.30
N TYR A 96 -0.69 24.93 -9.89
CA TYR A 96 -0.30 26.31 -10.18
C TYR A 96 -0.72 27.33 -9.11
N GLY A 97 -1.53 26.89 -8.14
CA GLY A 97 -2.02 27.75 -7.07
C GLY A 97 -3.00 28.82 -7.57
N ARG A 98 -3.43 29.67 -6.63
CA ARG A 98 -4.16 30.92 -6.88
C ARG A 98 -3.46 32.00 -6.08
N THR A 99 -2.22 32.29 -6.45
CA THR A 99 -1.29 33.10 -5.65
C THR A 99 -1.81 34.51 -5.36
N ALA A 100 -2.50 35.13 -6.33
CA ALA A 100 -3.18 36.41 -6.16
C ALA A 100 -4.29 36.38 -5.08
N LEU A 101 -4.78 35.19 -4.71
CA LEU A 101 -5.80 34.95 -3.69
C LEU A 101 -5.23 34.23 -2.45
N GLY A 102 -3.91 34.15 -2.34
CA GLY A 102 -3.22 33.56 -1.18
C GLY A 102 -3.06 32.03 -1.20
N MET A 103 -3.55 31.33 -2.22
CA MET A 103 -3.30 29.87 -2.35
C MET A 103 -1.97 29.66 -3.09
N PRO A 104 -0.94 29.05 -2.46
CA PRO A 104 0.34 28.83 -3.11
C PRO A 104 0.25 27.78 -4.23
N ALA A 105 1.23 27.81 -5.12
CA ALA A 105 1.46 26.74 -6.09
C ALA A 105 2.21 25.58 -5.42
N PHE A 106 1.96 24.35 -5.84
CA PHE A 106 2.65 23.14 -5.36
C PHE A 106 3.43 22.42 -6.46
N GLU A 107 3.57 23.04 -7.63
CA GLU A 107 4.47 22.58 -8.68
C GLU A 107 5.92 22.53 -8.16
N GLY A 108 6.59 21.40 -8.37
CA GLY A 108 7.93 21.15 -7.85
C GLY A 108 7.96 20.54 -6.44
N ASP A 109 7.00 20.89 -5.59
CA ASP A 109 6.85 20.28 -4.26
C ASP A 109 6.15 18.91 -4.33
N PHE A 110 5.18 18.78 -5.24
CA PHE A 110 4.44 17.53 -5.46
C PHE A 110 4.85 16.93 -6.81
N SER A 111 5.03 15.60 -6.84
CA SER A 111 5.01 14.85 -8.09
C SER A 111 3.59 14.84 -8.67
N ASP A 112 3.45 14.56 -9.97
CA ASP A 112 2.14 14.44 -10.60
C ASP A 112 1.30 13.33 -9.94
N GLU A 113 1.90 12.23 -9.48
CA GLU A 113 1.19 11.20 -8.72
C GLU A 113 0.64 11.73 -7.39
N ASN A 114 1.41 12.54 -6.66
CA ASN A 114 0.94 13.13 -5.40
C ASN A 114 -0.18 14.15 -5.65
N LEU A 115 -0.12 14.89 -6.76
CA LEU A 115 -1.21 15.78 -7.19
C LEU A 115 -2.49 14.98 -7.51
N TYR A 116 -2.39 13.85 -8.20
CA TYR A 116 -3.53 12.96 -8.43
C TYR A 116 -4.09 12.41 -7.12
N VAL A 117 -3.24 11.88 -6.25
CA VAL A 117 -3.64 11.33 -4.94
C VAL A 117 -4.32 12.37 -4.07
N MET A 118 -3.82 13.61 -4.05
CA MET A 118 -4.46 14.73 -3.35
C MET A 118 -5.83 15.07 -3.95
N THR A 119 -5.90 15.19 -5.27
CA THR A 119 -7.13 15.55 -5.98
C THR A 119 -8.21 14.50 -5.75
N ASP A 120 -7.85 13.23 -5.86
CA ASP A 120 -8.77 12.11 -5.62
C ASP A 120 -9.25 12.08 -4.18
N PHE A 121 -8.38 12.37 -3.21
CA PHE A 121 -8.77 12.48 -1.81
C PHE A 121 -9.81 13.59 -1.60
N ILE A 122 -9.61 14.78 -2.19
CA ILE A 122 -10.58 15.86 -2.07
C ILE A 122 -11.93 15.46 -2.69
N LEU A 123 -11.93 14.87 -3.89
CA LEU A 123 -13.17 14.53 -4.60
C LEU A 123 -13.91 13.32 -4.03
N ASN A 124 -13.17 12.33 -3.51
CA ASN A 124 -13.74 11.06 -3.07
C ASN A 124 -13.92 10.96 -1.56
N GLU A 125 -13.14 11.67 -0.75
CA GLU A 125 -13.22 11.56 0.72
C GLU A 125 -13.77 12.84 1.36
N LEU A 126 -13.47 14.02 0.82
CA LEU A 126 -13.92 15.29 1.41
C LEU A 126 -15.21 15.83 0.79
N ARG A 127 -15.35 15.74 -0.54
CA ARG A 127 -16.47 16.33 -1.27
C ARG A 127 -17.77 15.63 -0.90
N CYS A 128 -18.79 16.43 -0.60
CA CYS A 128 -20.12 15.93 -0.35
C CYS A 128 -20.64 15.17 -1.58
N LYS A 129 -21.12 13.95 -1.35
CA LYS A 129 -21.75 13.05 -2.32
C LYS A 129 -23.22 12.86 -1.96
N GLU A 130 -24.01 12.51 -2.97
CA GLU A 130 -25.38 12.00 -2.80
C GLU A 130 -25.38 10.46 -2.97
N PRO A 131 -26.14 9.71 -2.15
CA PRO A 131 -26.95 10.17 -1.03
C PRO A 131 -26.10 10.64 0.17
N LEU A 132 -26.66 11.49 1.02
CA LEU A 132 -26.00 11.99 2.22
C LEU A 132 -25.74 10.84 3.20
N GLU A 133 -24.50 10.71 3.68
CA GLU A 133 -24.14 9.74 4.71
C GLU A 133 -24.63 10.18 6.10
N ASP A 134 -24.89 9.21 6.97
CA ASP A 134 -25.45 9.45 8.30
C ASP A 134 -24.42 9.79 9.38
N SER A 135 -23.12 9.71 9.07
CA SER A 135 -22.05 10.00 10.03
C SER A 135 -22.06 11.47 10.48
N ILE A 136 -21.72 11.69 11.75
CA ILE A 136 -21.72 13.03 12.37
C ILE A 136 -20.74 13.94 11.64
N GLU A 137 -19.55 13.42 11.34
CA GLU A 137 -18.47 14.13 10.65
C GLU A 137 -18.89 14.57 9.25
N TRP A 138 -19.63 13.72 8.53
CA TRP A 138 -20.17 14.03 7.21
C TRP A 138 -21.24 15.11 7.29
N LYS A 139 -22.19 14.96 8.22
CA LYS A 139 -23.28 15.92 8.48
C LYS A 139 -22.75 17.31 8.81
N ILE A 140 -21.79 17.43 9.73
CA ILE A 140 -21.17 18.72 10.11
C ILE A 140 -20.63 19.47 8.89
N GLY A 141 -20.02 18.75 7.95
CA GLY A 141 -19.38 19.36 6.79
C GLY A 141 -20.28 19.53 5.55
N CYS A 142 -21.36 18.76 5.42
CA CYS A 142 -22.23 18.74 4.24
C CYS A 142 -23.64 19.30 4.46
N GLN A 143 -24.11 19.39 5.71
CA GLN A 143 -25.37 20.07 5.99
C GLN A 143 -25.22 21.57 5.73
N GLU A 144 -26.27 22.17 5.15
CA GLU A 144 -26.37 23.61 5.06
C GLU A 144 -26.67 24.14 6.45
N HIS A 145 -25.66 24.74 7.09
CA HIS A 145 -25.89 25.59 8.23
C HIS A 145 -26.56 26.86 7.69
N GLN A 146 -27.85 27.03 7.97
CA GLN A 146 -28.65 28.21 7.65
C GLN A 146 -28.10 29.46 8.35
#